data_AF-A0A351BHZ8-F1
#
_entry.id   AF-A0A351BHZ8-F1
#
_cell.length_a   1.000
_cell.length_b   1.000
_cell.length_c   1.000
_cell.angle_alpha   90.00
_cell.angle_beta   90.00
_cell.angle_gamma   90.00
#
_symmetry.space_group_name_H-M   'P 1'
#
loop_
_entity.id
_entity.type
_entity.pdbx_description
1 polymer ?
#
loop_
_entity_poly.entity_id
_entity_poly.type
_entity_poly.pdbx_seq_one_letter_code
_entity_poly.pdbx_strand_id
1 'polypeptide(L)' 'PFRKDFPISGHVEMRYDPEQQRVIYQPVTIEPREVTPRIVREATYGDVDNA' A
#
# COMPACT_ATOMS: atom_id res chain seq x y z
N PRO A 1 5.75 -15.08 -3.99
CA PRO A 1 5.94 -13.62 -3.81
C PRO A 1 5.61 -12.79 -5.06
N PHE A 2 6.12 -13.14 -6.23
CA PHE A 2 5.95 -12.33 -7.46
C PHE A 2 4.69 -12.65 -8.27
N ARG A 3 3.57 -12.82 -7.57
CA ARG A 3 2.25 -12.97 -8.17
C ARG A 3 1.53 -11.62 -8.05
N LYS A 4 0.77 -11.21 -9.07
CA LYS A 4 0.16 -9.86 -9.12
C LYS A 4 -0.85 -9.60 -7.99
N ASP A 5 -1.42 -10.66 -7.45
CA ASP A 5 -2.37 -10.68 -6.34
C ASP A 5 -1.68 -10.86 -4.97
N PHE A 6 -0.36 -11.00 -4.94
CA PHE A 6 0.38 -11.12 -3.69
C PHE A 6 0.73 -9.73 -3.15
N PRO A 7 0.41 -9.41 -1.88
CA PRO A 7 0.70 -8.10 -1.30
C PRO A 7 2.21 -7.89 -1.16
N ILE A 8 2.68 -6.65 -1.40
CA ILE A 8 4.12 -6.29 -1.29
C ILE A 8 4.64 -6.54 0.13
N SER A 9 3.82 -6.25 1.14
CA SER A 9 4.12 -6.50 2.56
C SER A 9 4.14 -7.99 2.93
N GLY A 10 3.63 -8.86 2.07
CA GLY A 10 3.31 -10.24 2.44
C GLY A 10 2.13 -10.31 3.42
N HIS A 11 1.87 -11.53 3.90
CA HIS A 11 0.79 -11.81 4.85
C HIS A 11 1.28 -11.85 6.30
N VAL A 12 2.58 -12.06 6.51
CA VAL A 12 3.18 -12.22 7.83
C VAL A 12 4.41 -11.36 8.01
N GLU A 13 4.60 -10.86 9.22
CA GLU A 13 5.78 -10.13 9.69
C GLU A 13 6.50 -10.93 10.78
N MET A 14 7.81 -10.72 10.89
CA MET A 14 8.62 -11.29 11.96
C MET A 14 8.75 -10.27 13.10
N ARG A 15 8.40 -10.68 14.33
CA ARG A 15 8.67 -9.89 15.53
C ARG A 15 9.33 -10.73 16.62
N TYR A 16 10.06 -10.07 17.53
CA TYR A 16 10.53 -10.73 18.74
C TYR A 16 9.41 -10.77 19.79
N ASP A 17 9.19 -11.93 20.39
CA ASP A 17 8.33 -12.10 21.55
C ASP A 17 9.21 -12.25 22.81
N PRO A 18 9.18 -11.27 23.73
CA PRO A 18 9.99 -11.32 24.94
C PRO A 18 9.55 -12.39 25.94
N GLU A 19 8.28 -12.81 25.94
CA GLU A 19 7.78 -13.85 26.83
C GLU A 19 8.27 -15.23 26.38
N GLN A 20 8.28 -15.45 25.07
CA GLN A 20 8.75 -16.70 24.46
C GLN A 20 10.25 -16.68 24.12
N GLN A 21 10.91 -15.53 24.33
CA GLN A 21 12.31 -15.25 24.07
C GLN A 21 12.78 -15.64 22.65
N ARG A 22 11.92 -15.47 21.64
CA ARG A 22 12.21 -15.90 20.27
C ARG A 22 11.57 -15.00 19.23
N VAL A 23 12.03 -15.14 17.99
CA VAL A 23 11.37 -14.53 16.84
C VAL A 23 10.15 -15.37 16.46
N ILE A 24 9.02 -14.70 16.24
CA ILE A 24 7.75 -15.30 15.83
C ILE A 24 7.24 -14.66 14.54
N TYR A 25 6.40 -15.40 13.82
CA TYR A 25 5.67 -14.91 12.65
C TYR A 25 4.24 -14.59 13.06
N GLN A 26 3.77 -13.39 12.75
CA GLN A 26 2.39 -12.98 13.00
C GLN A 26 1.79 -12.29 11.78
N PRO A 27 0.45 -12.13 11.70
CA PRO A 27 -0.17 -11.33 10.66
C PRO A 27 0.40 -9.90 10.61
N VAL A 28 0.58 -9.37 9.40
CA VAL A 28 1.04 -7.99 9.21
C VAL A 28 0.08 -6.99 9.85
N THR A 29 0.62 -5.99 10.55
CA THR A 29 -0.17 -4.96 11.25
C THR A 29 -0.32 -3.66 10.44
N ILE A 30 0.41 -3.56 9.33
CA ILE A 30 0.43 -2.35 8.50
C ILE A 30 -0.79 -2.24 7.59
N GLU A 31 -1.33 -1.02 7.50
CA GLU A 31 -2.37 -0.70 6.54
C GLU A 31 -1.78 -0.43 5.15
N PRO A 32 -2.44 -0.85 4.06
CA PRO A 32 -2.01 -0.51 2.71
C PRO A 32 -2.03 1.01 2.49
N ARG A 33 -0.90 1.57 2.04
CA ARG A 33 -0.82 2.99 1.69
C ARG A 33 -1.51 3.25 0.36
N GLU A 34 -2.50 4.14 0.35
CA GLU A 34 -3.00 4.73 -0.90
C GLU A 34 -2.04 5.82 -1.40
N VAL A 35 -1.51 5.64 -2.62
CA VAL A 35 -0.57 6.58 -3.28
C VAL A 35 -1.25 7.31 -4.44
N THR A 36 -2.59 7.38 -4.44
CA THR A 36 -3.34 8.04 -5.50
C THR A 36 -3.02 9.54 -5.49
N PRO A 37 -2.41 10.09 -6.55
CA PRO A 37 -2.10 11.51 -6.58
C PRO A 37 -3.40 12.30 -6.71
N ARG A 38 -3.52 13.40 -5.96
CA ARG A 38 -4.58 14.37 -6.19
C ARG A 38 -4.30 15.08 -7.51
N ILE A 39 -5.18 14.88 -8.50
CA ILE A 39 -5.07 15.58 -9.78
C ILE A 39 -5.92 16.86 -9.70
N VAL A 40 -5.28 18.01 -9.73
CA VAL A 40 -5.95 19.31 -9.87
C VAL A 40 -5.87 19.71 -11.33
N ARG A 41 -7.03 19.99 -11.94
CA ARG A 41 -7.16 20.48 -13.32
C ARG A 41 -7.84 21.84 -13.31
N GLU A 42 -7.49 22.68 -14.27
CA GLU A 42 -8.21 23.93 -14.52
C GLU A 42 -9.62 23.64 -15.02
N ALA A 43 -10.53 24.59 -14.81
CA ALA A 43 -11.95 24.42 -15.16
C ALA A 43 -12.17 24.16 -16.67
N THR A 44 -11.24 24.63 -17.51
CA THR A 44 -11.27 24.51 -18.97
C THR A 44 -10.37 23.39 -19.51
N TYR A 45 -9.77 22.56 -18.63
CA TYR A 45 -8.88 21.49 -19.08
C TYR A 45 -9.65 20.45 -19.90
N GLY A 46 -9.33 20.35 -21.19
CA GLY A 46 -9.99 19.43 -22.12
C GLY A 46 -11.20 20.03 -22.84
N ASP A 47 -11.43 21.35 -22.72
CA ASP A 47 -12.44 22.05 -23.50
C ASP A 47 -12.01 22.13 -24.98
N VAL A 48 -12.80 21.50 -25.86
CA VAL A 48 -12.59 21.44 -27.31
C VAL A 48 -13.27 22.59 -28.05
N ASP A 49 -14.05 23.41 -27.35
CA ASP A 49 -14.87 24.48 -27.94
C ASP A 49 -14.13 25.83 -28.08
N ASN A 50 -12.82 25.88 -27.75
CA ASN A 50 -11.94 27.05 -27.94
C ASN A 50 -10.99 26.92 -29.17
N ALA A 51 -11.40 26.16 -30.20
CA ALA A 51 -10.70 26.06 -31.49
C ALA A 51 -11.28 27.03 -32.53
#